data_AF-A0A6I3WTJ1-F1
#
_entry.id   AF-A0A6I3WTJ1-F1
#
_cell.length_a   1.000
_cell.length_b   1.000
_cell.length_c   1.000
_cell.angle_alpha   90.00
_cell.angle_beta   90.00
_cell.angle_gamma   90.00
#
_symmetry.space_group_name_H-M   'P 1'
#
loop_
_entity.id
_entity.type
_entity.pdbx_description
1 polymer ?
#
loop_
_entity_poly.entity_id
_entity_poly.type
_entity_poly.pdbx_seq_one_letter_code
_entity_poly.pdbx_strand_id
1 'polypeptide(L)' 'MTPVRYENEFHLPQGHATSFAGGPLAALRNKNPELTRYETPVNGLYITGAATFPGAGVWGASGRNAAMVVLQSR' A
#
# COMPACT_ATOMS: atom_id res chain seq x y z
N MET A 1 -5.80 -14.51 17.74
CA MET A 1 -6.41 -13.60 16.75
C MET A 1 -6.87 -14.44 15.56
N THR A 2 -8.14 -14.35 15.13
CA THR A 2 -8.69 -15.15 14.01
C THR A 2 -8.82 -14.29 12.74
N PRO A 3 -8.86 -14.88 11.53
CA PRO A 3 -9.02 -14.11 10.29
C PRO A 3 -10.23 -13.17 10.30
N VAL A 4 -11.39 -13.63 10.80
CA VAL A 4 -12.61 -12.83 10.93
C VAL A 4 -12.42 -11.65 11.89
N ARG A 5 -11.66 -11.81 12.97
CA ARG A 5 -11.33 -10.71 13.89
C ARG A 5 -10.44 -9.67 13.19
N TYR A 6 -9.46 -10.11 12.40
CA TYR A 6 -8.59 -9.19 11.65
C TYR A 6 -9.37 -8.39 10.60
N GLU A 7 -10.30 -9.05 9.92
CA GLU A 7 -11.15 -8.40 8.93
C GLU A 7 -12.10 -7.38 9.57
N ASN A 8 -12.73 -7.72 10.70
CA ASN A 8 -13.67 -6.83 11.38
C ASN A 8 -13.01 -5.69 12.17
N GLU A 9 -11.88 -5.93 12.83
CA GLU A 9 -11.25 -4.94 13.72
C GLU A 9 -10.20 -4.09 13.01
N PHE A 10 -9.48 -4.67 12.04
CA PHE A 10 -8.34 -4.03 11.38
C PHE A 10 -8.56 -3.80 9.88
N HIS A 11 -9.74 -4.17 9.36
CA HIS A 11 -10.09 -4.04 7.95
C HIS A 11 -9.06 -4.73 7.03
N LEU A 12 -8.52 -5.86 7.48
CA LEU A 12 -7.60 -6.70 6.72
C LEU A 12 -8.41 -7.77 5.97
N PRO A 13 -8.66 -7.62 4.66
CA PRO A 13 -9.44 -8.59 3.91
C PRO A 13 -8.83 -9.97 4.07
N GLN A 14 -9.66 -10.97 4.35
CA GLN A 14 -9.21 -12.36 4.57
C GLN A 14 -8.19 -12.54 5.73
N GLY A 15 -8.02 -11.54 6.59
CA GLY A 15 -7.01 -11.53 7.64
C GLY A 15 -5.57 -11.42 7.11
N HIS A 16 -5.37 -10.87 5.91
CA HIS A 16 -4.05 -10.77 5.29
C HIS A 16 -3.16 -9.72 5.97
N ALA A 17 -2.30 -10.17 6.88
CA ALA A 17 -1.51 -9.32 7.77
C ALA A 17 -0.61 -8.30 7.02
N THR A 18 -0.04 -8.68 5.88
CA THR A 18 0.82 -7.74 5.13
C THR A 18 0.03 -6.69 4.36
N SER A 19 -1.31 -6.84 4.27
CA SER A 19 -2.30 -6.02 3.56
C SER A 19 -2.08 -5.87 2.04
N PHE A 20 -0.82 -5.81 1.60
CA PHE A 20 -0.42 -5.84 0.21
C PHE A 20 -0.24 -7.29 -0.24
N ALA A 21 -1.00 -7.69 -1.27
CA ALA A 21 -0.96 -9.05 -1.85
C ALA A 21 0.08 -9.20 -2.97
N GLY A 22 0.73 -8.11 -3.40
CA GLY A 22 1.72 -8.13 -4.47
C GLY A 22 3.08 -8.65 -3.99
N GLY A 23 3.76 -9.42 -4.86
CA GLY A 23 5.17 -9.76 -4.66
C GLY A 23 6.11 -8.69 -5.22
N PRO A 24 7.44 -8.94 -5.21
CA PRO A 24 8.45 -8.02 -5.75
C PRO A 24 8.19 -7.59 -7.21
N LEU A 25 7.56 -8.46 -8.01
CA LEU A 25 7.18 -8.17 -9.40
C LEU A 25 6.19 -6.99 -9.52
N ALA A 26 5.44 -6.68 -8.47
CA ALA A 26 4.54 -5.53 -8.45
C ALA A 26 5.30 -4.20 -8.59
N ALA A 27 6.59 -4.15 -8.25
CA ALA A 27 7.44 -2.99 -8.52
C ALA A 27 7.56 -2.68 -10.02
N LEU A 28 7.50 -3.72 -10.87
CA LEU A 28 7.60 -3.58 -12.32
C LEU A 28 6.22 -3.50 -12.98
N ARG A 29 5.29 -4.34 -12.54
CA ARG A 29 3.94 -4.43 -13.13
C ARG A 29 2.92 -4.77 -12.06
N ASN A 30 2.19 -3.76 -11.60
CA ASN A 30 1.02 -3.91 -10.74
C ASN A 30 -0.26 -3.63 -11.53
N LYS A 31 -1.34 -4.36 -11.24
CA LYS A 31 -2.67 -4.09 -11.80
C LYS A 31 -3.23 -2.75 -11.31
N ASN A 32 -2.92 -2.40 -10.06
CA ASN A 32 -3.33 -1.14 -9.44
C ASN A 32 -2.10 -0.25 -9.29
N PRO A 33 -1.82 0.64 -10.26
CA PRO A 33 -0.61 1.45 -10.26
C PRO A 33 -0.56 2.42 -9.07
N GLU A 34 -1.69 2.88 -8.53
CA GLU A 34 -1.68 3.76 -7.35
C GLU A 34 -1.03 3.11 -6.12
N LEU A 35 -1.09 1.78 -5.99
CA LEU A 35 -0.53 1.07 -4.83
C LEU A 35 0.99 0.95 -4.87
N THR A 36 1.62 1.23 -6.02
CA THR A 36 3.08 1.22 -6.19
C THR A 36 3.63 2.60 -6.51
N ARG A 37 2.85 3.45 -7.16
CA ARG A 37 3.22 4.84 -7.50
C ARG A 37 2.79 5.85 -6.45
N TYR A 38 1.96 5.46 -5.48
CA TYR A 38 1.44 6.30 -4.40
C TYR A 38 0.60 7.51 -4.85
N GLU A 39 0.35 7.65 -6.15
CA GLU A 39 -0.43 8.71 -6.77
C GLU A 39 -1.70 8.10 -7.38
N THR A 40 -2.84 8.73 -7.09
CA THR A 40 -4.13 8.29 -7.62
C THR A 40 -4.49 9.09 -8.88
N PRO A 41 -5.50 8.66 -9.67
CA PRO A 41 -6.01 9.45 -10.79
C PRO A 41 -6.62 10.80 -10.39
N VAL A 42 -6.86 11.04 -9.09
CA VAL A 42 -7.38 12.31 -8.57
C VAL A 42 -6.19 13.21 -8.21
N ASN A 43 -6.12 14.37 -8.86
CA ASN A 43 -5.02 15.32 -8.66
C ASN A 43 -4.90 15.75 -7.20
N GLY A 44 -3.69 15.64 -6.65
CA GLY A 44 -3.39 15.99 -5.27
C GLY A 44 -3.80 14.93 -4.23
N LEU A 45 -4.35 13.79 -4.66
CA LEU A 45 -4.67 12.66 -3.79
C LEU A 45 -3.62 11.56 -3.93
N TYR A 46 -2.98 11.25 -2.80
CA TYR A 46 -1.94 10.24 -2.67
C TYR A 46 -2.39 9.14 -1.70
N ILE A 47 -1.94 7.91 -1.94
CA ILE A 47 -2.29 6.75 -1.12
C ILE A 47 -1.04 6.11 -0.53
N THR A 48 -1.10 5.75 0.76
CA THR A 48 -0.02 5.06 1.47
C THR A 48 -0.60 4.17 2.57
N GLY A 49 0.22 3.26 3.09
CA GLY A 49 -0.14 2.36 4.19
C GLY A 49 0.43 0.96 4.01
N ALA A 50 -0.01 0.04 4.88
CA ALA A 50 0.39 -1.37 4.83
C ALA A 50 -0.02 -2.06 3.51
N ALA A 51 -1.11 -1.60 2.88
CA ALA A 51 -1.64 -2.14 1.63
C ALA A 51 -0.97 -1.58 0.36
N THR A 52 0.08 -0.76 0.50
CA THR A 52 0.85 -0.23 -0.64
C THR A 52 2.24 -0.86 -0.66
N PHE A 53 2.84 -1.02 -1.84
CA PHE A 53 4.18 -1.60 -1.99
C PHE A 53 5.19 -0.85 -1.10
N PRO A 54 6.21 -1.50 -0.51
CA PRO A 54 6.52 -2.94 -0.46
C PRO A 54 5.67 -3.75 0.53
N GLY A 55 4.58 -3.20 1.05
CA GLY A 55 3.70 -3.84 2.04
C GLY A 55 4.21 -3.68 3.48
N ALA A 56 3.46 -4.22 4.45
CA ALA A 56 3.87 -4.20 5.86
C ALA A 56 5.14 -5.04 6.17
N GLY A 57 5.69 -5.74 5.18
CA GLY A 57 6.97 -6.46 5.31
C GLY A 57 8.19 -5.54 5.44
N VAL A 58 8.10 -4.27 5.00
CA VAL A 58 9.17 -3.27 5.17
C VAL A 58 8.59 -2.04 5.84
N TRP A 59 8.74 -1.99 7.16
CA TRP A 59 8.16 -0.94 8.00
C TRP A 59 8.65 0.45 7.58
N GLY A 60 7.71 1.38 7.44
CA GLY A 60 7.99 2.79 7.10
C GLY A 60 8.35 3.08 5.64
N ALA A 61 8.64 2.06 4.82
CA ALA A 61 9.04 2.26 3.43
C ALA A 61 7.94 2.89 2.56
N SER A 62 6.69 2.43 2.70
CA SER A 62 5.57 2.98 1.93
C SER A 62 5.29 4.45 2.25
N GLY A 63 5.39 4.83 3.53
CA GLY A 63 5.24 6.22 3.96
C GLY A 63 6.34 7.13 3.40
N ARG A 64 7.61 6.67 3.49
CA ARG A 64 8.75 7.40 2.91
C ARG A 64 8.58 7.60 1.40
N ASN A 65 8.20 6.55 0.68
CA ASN A 65 8.07 6.61 -0.77
C ASN A 65 6.91 7.51 -1.20
N ALA A 66 5.76 7.42 -0.53
CA ALA A 66 4.64 8.33 -0.77
C ALA A 66 5.03 9.79 -0.54
N ALA A 67 5.77 10.09 0.54
CA ALA A 67 6.27 11.42 0.79
C ALA A 67 7.20 11.93 -0.33
N MET A 68 8.08 11.07 -0.87
CA MET A 68 8.93 11.42 -2.01
C MET A 68 8.11 11.75 -3.28
N VAL A 69 7.03 11.00 -3.53
CA VAL A 69 6.13 11.26 -4.66
C VAL A 69 5.42 12.61 -4.48
N VAL A 70 4.88 12.88 -3.28
CA VAL A 70 4.27 14.18 -2.96
C VAL A 70 5.25 15.33 -3.17
N LEU A 71 6.52 15.16 -2.80
CA LEU A 71 7.56 16.18 -2.99
C LEU A 71 7.95 16.37 -4.46
N GLN A 72 7.83 15.35 -5.31
CA GLN A 72 8.12 15.44 -6.76
C GLN A 72 6.95 16.02 -7.56
N SER A 73 5.72 15.82 -7.10
CA SER A 73 4.52 16.35 -7.75
C SER A 73 4.21 17.82 -7.38
N ARG A 74 5.04 18.45 -6.55
CA ARG A 74 5.00 19.87 -6.21
C ARG A 74 5.89 20.67 -7.16
#